data_AF-A0A844G7K2-F1
#
_entry.id   AF-A0A844G7K2-F1
#
_cell.length_a   1.000
_cell.length_b   1.000
_cell.length_c   1.000
_cell.angle_alpha   90.00
_cell.angle_beta   90.00
_cell.angle_gamma   90.00
#
_symmetry.space_group_name_H-M   'P 1'
#
loop_
_entity.id
_entity.type
_entity.pdbx_description
1 polymer ?
#
loop_
_entity_poly.entity_id
_entity_poly.type
_entity_poly.pdbx_seq_one_letter_code
_entity_poly.pdbx_strand_id
1 'polypeptide(L)'
;MPHERSMGLRSEIGEFFMRAIFINAVDQKVEEIQIENELHAFYERIGCDMIQCIDVGESHLLVCDEEGRLRNWKVGFRWPGSEGIAGNALLVCVDKNDDFTDAKAPRILIERNIKFLDLEKTPLPPPAFGCAFIPDLTPESIEAARAEAMHDLLRKRGC
;
A
#
# COMPACT_ATOMS: atom_id res chain seq x y z
N MET A 1 -11.94 32.57 -3.89
CA MET A 1 -12.99 31.54 -3.80
C MET A 1 -12.41 30.40 -2.99
N PRO A 2 -12.76 30.22 -1.70
CA PRO A 2 -12.31 29.04 -0.97
C PRO A 2 -13.04 27.81 -1.51
N HIS A 3 -12.27 26.81 -1.94
CA HIS A 3 -12.79 25.53 -2.39
C HIS A 3 -13.41 24.79 -1.21
N GLU A 4 -14.65 24.35 -1.36
CA GLU A 4 -15.32 23.43 -0.46
C GLU A 4 -14.49 22.13 -0.38
N ARG A 5 -13.83 21.90 0.76
CA ARG A 5 -13.35 20.56 1.12
C ARG A 5 -14.58 19.64 1.14
N SER A 6 -14.51 18.46 0.51
CA SER A 6 -15.57 17.46 0.67
C SER A 6 -15.78 17.24 2.16
N MET A 7 -16.97 17.58 2.65
CA MET A 7 -17.29 17.52 4.07
C MET A 7 -17.47 16.05 4.45
N GLY A 8 -16.38 15.42 4.86
CA GLY A 8 -16.42 14.17 5.62
C GLY A 8 -17.30 14.34 6.87
N LEU A 9 -17.89 13.24 7.34
CA LEU A 9 -18.71 13.23 8.55
C LEU A 9 -17.82 13.63 9.74
N ARG A 10 -18.18 14.73 10.41
CA ARG A 10 -17.54 15.17 11.65
C ARG A 10 -18.11 14.40 12.82
N SER A 11 -17.26 13.82 13.67
CA SER A 11 -17.69 13.35 14.99
C SER A 11 -18.03 14.53 15.91
N GLU A 12 -18.73 14.25 17.01
CA GLU A 12 -19.06 15.24 18.04
C GLU A 12 -17.82 15.87 18.70
N ILE A 13 -16.66 15.23 18.54
CA ILE A 13 -15.34 15.66 19.04
C ILE A 13 -14.45 16.30 17.97
N GLY A 14 -14.93 16.46 16.74
CA GLY A 14 -14.23 17.20 15.67
C GLY A 14 -13.27 16.37 14.81
N GLU A 15 -13.25 15.04 14.97
CA GLU A 15 -12.46 14.13 14.14
C GLU A 15 -13.07 14.03 12.73
N PHE A 16 -12.21 14.04 11.72
CA PHE A 16 -12.61 13.92 10.33
C PHE A 16 -12.58 12.45 9.91
N PHE A 17 -13.75 11.87 9.66
CA PHE A 17 -13.86 10.56 9.04
C PHE A 17 -13.79 10.69 7.52
N MET A 18 -13.10 9.76 6.90
CA MET A 18 -13.04 9.61 5.46
C MET A 18 -13.44 8.21 5.02
N ARG A 19 -13.91 8.12 3.78
CA ARG A 19 -14.19 6.87 3.10
C ARG A 19 -12.90 6.18 2.70
N ALA A 20 -12.73 4.92 3.11
CA ALA A 20 -11.67 4.05 2.62
C ALA A 20 -12.25 2.73 2.10
N ILE A 21 -11.53 2.09 1.17
CA ILE A 21 -11.80 0.69 0.82
C ILE A 21 -10.83 -0.18 1.60
N PHE A 22 -11.36 -1.01 2.50
CA PHE A 22 -10.59 -1.95 3.29
C PHE A 22 -10.50 -3.31 2.59
N ILE A 23 -9.28 -3.79 2.40
CA ILE A 23 -8.99 -5.14 1.89
C ILE A 23 -8.63 -5.99 3.10
N ASN A 24 -9.60 -6.80 3.54
CA ASN A 24 -9.47 -7.73 4.63
C ASN A 24 -8.96 -9.08 4.09
N ALA A 25 -7.65 -9.32 4.18
CA ALA A 25 -7.07 -10.57 3.72
C ALA A 25 -7.43 -11.76 4.64
N VAL A 26 -7.71 -11.49 5.92
CA VAL A 26 -8.10 -12.51 6.90
C VAL A 26 -9.46 -13.10 6.55
N ASP A 27 -10.46 -12.24 6.35
CA ASP A 27 -11.83 -12.67 6.02
C ASP A 27 -12.07 -12.83 4.51
N GLN A 28 -11.06 -12.53 3.69
CA GLN A 28 -11.13 -12.53 2.22
C GLN A 28 -12.28 -11.66 1.70
N LYS A 29 -12.35 -10.42 2.20
CA LYS A 29 -13.43 -9.46 1.87
C LYS A 29 -12.87 -8.10 1.52
N VAL A 30 -13.61 -7.39 0.67
CA VAL A 30 -13.37 -5.98 0.36
C VAL A 30 -14.57 -5.18 0.84
N GLU A 31 -14.32 -4.26 1.77
CA GLU A 31 -15.34 -3.50 2.49
C GLU A 31 -15.17 -2.00 2.23
N GLU A 32 -16.28 -1.27 2.22
CA GLU A 32 -16.23 0.19 2.27
C GLU A 32 -16.44 0.62 3.72
N ILE A 33 -15.54 1.45 4.23
CA ILE A 33 -15.50 1.81 5.64
C ILE A 33 -15.38 3.33 5.80
N GLN A 34 -15.84 3.82 6.95
CA GLN A 34 -15.47 5.14 7.44
C GLN A 34 -14.33 4.96 8.43
N ILE A 35 -13.24 5.69 8.24
CA ILE A 35 -12.06 5.64 9.10
C ILE A 35 -11.65 7.06 9.46
N GLU A 36 -11.18 7.26 10.69
CA GLU A 36 -10.59 8.52 11.09
C GLU A 36 -9.35 8.82 10.24
N ASN A 37 -9.20 10.05 9.79
CA ASN A 37 -8.07 10.48 8.97
C ASN A 37 -6.82 10.77 9.81
N GLU A 38 -6.42 9.77 10.60
CA GLU A 38 -5.25 9.81 11.48
C GLU A 38 -4.45 8.52 11.32
N LEU A 39 -3.12 8.61 11.36
CA LEU A 39 -2.24 7.45 11.13
C LEU A 39 -2.51 6.32 12.13
N HIS A 40 -2.84 6.65 13.39
CA HIS A 40 -3.15 5.66 14.42
C HIS A 40 -4.31 4.74 14.03
N ALA A 41 -5.39 5.31 13.46
CA ALA A 41 -6.52 4.53 12.99
C ALA A 41 -6.13 3.58 11.84
N PHE A 42 -5.19 4.00 10.98
CA PHE A 42 -4.73 3.15 9.87
C PHE A 42 -3.91 1.97 10.40
N TYR A 43 -2.99 2.22 11.34
CA TYR A 43 -2.20 1.18 12.00
C TYR A 43 -3.10 0.13 12.65
N GLU A 44 -4.08 0.56 13.44
CA GLU A 44 -5.03 -0.32 14.11
C GLU A 44 -5.87 -1.11 13.10
N ARG A 45 -6.40 -0.43 12.07
CA ARG A 45 -7.27 -1.07 11.08
C ARG A 45 -6.56 -2.10 10.22
N ILE A 46 -5.31 -1.81 9.83
CA ILE A 46 -4.48 -2.73 9.04
C ILE A 46 -3.94 -3.86 9.94
N GLY A 47 -3.65 -3.56 11.21
CA GLY A 47 -3.01 -4.48 12.15
C GLY A 47 -1.48 -4.48 12.03
N CYS A 48 -0.88 -3.30 11.86
CA CYS A 48 0.55 -3.12 11.61
C CYS A 48 1.15 -2.03 12.52
N ASP A 49 2.46 -2.07 12.72
CA ASP A 49 3.19 -1.01 13.43
C ASP A 49 3.83 0.01 12.47
N MET A 50 4.01 -0.37 11.19
CA MET A 50 4.57 0.49 10.15
C MET A 50 3.83 0.31 8.83
N ILE A 51 3.46 1.44 8.22
CA ILE A 51 2.76 1.47 6.94
C ILE A 51 3.71 1.78 5.79
N GLN A 52 3.39 1.22 4.64
CA GLN A 52 3.92 1.60 3.35
C GLN A 52 2.78 2.10 2.47
N CYS A 53 3.00 3.24 1.80
CA CYS A 53 2.08 3.77 0.79
C CYS A 53 2.58 3.38 -0.61
N ILE A 54 1.77 2.63 -1.34
CA ILE A 54 2.03 2.23 -2.72
C ILE A 54 1.11 3.06 -3.63
N ASP A 55 1.70 3.82 -4.55
CA ASP A 55 0.94 4.52 -5.59
C ASP A 55 0.34 3.50 -6.57
N VAL A 56 -0.98 3.53 -6.70
CA VAL A 56 -1.76 2.67 -7.60
C VAL A 56 -2.51 3.44 -8.68
N GLY A 57 -2.17 4.72 -8.87
CA GLY A 57 -2.64 5.58 -9.95
C GLY A 57 -3.84 6.46 -9.60
N GLU A 58 -4.07 7.51 -10.40
CA GLU A 58 -5.19 8.46 -10.24
C GLU A 58 -5.34 9.02 -8.82
N SER A 59 -4.21 9.35 -8.18
CA SER A 59 -4.14 9.81 -6.79
C SER A 59 -4.64 8.80 -5.75
N HIS A 60 -4.73 7.51 -6.09
CA HIS A 60 -5.03 6.44 -5.14
C HIS A 60 -3.73 5.90 -4.54
N LEU A 61 -3.74 5.74 -3.22
CA LEU A 61 -2.69 5.07 -2.48
C LEU A 61 -3.24 3.80 -1.85
N LEU A 62 -2.49 2.72 -2.00
CA LEU A 62 -2.68 1.51 -1.23
C LEU A 62 -1.75 1.57 -0.01
N VAL A 63 -2.34 1.72 1.16
CA VAL A 63 -1.67 1.73 2.45
C VAL A 63 -1.67 0.32 3.01
N CYS A 64 -0.50 -0.28 3.17
CA CYS A 64 -0.35 -1.65 3.66
C CYS A 64 0.73 -1.75 4.74
N ASP A 65 0.81 -2.90 5.39
CA ASP A 65 1.86 -3.24 6.35
C ASP A 65 3.22 -3.36 5.65
N GLU A 66 4.15 -2.44 5.94
CA GLU A 66 5.52 -2.47 5.39
C GLU A 66 6.24 -3.75 5.81
N GLU A 67 6.01 -4.16 7.06
CA GLU A 67 6.65 -5.31 7.67
C GLU A 67 5.86 -6.60 7.40
N GLY A 68 4.83 -6.57 6.56
CA GLY A 68 3.90 -7.69 6.38
C GLY A 68 4.60 -8.99 5.97
N ARG A 69 5.71 -8.91 5.23
CA ARG A 69 6.53 -10.08 4.86
C ARG A 69 7.46 -10.58 5.98
N LEU A 70 7.79 -9.72 6.94
CA LEU A 70 8.58 -10.05 8.13
C LEU A 70 7.69 -10.58 9.26
N ARG A 71 6.42 -10.19 9.25
CA ARG A 71 5.37 -10.77 10.07
C ARG A 71 4.95 -12.11 9.49
N ASN A 72 4.65 -13.08 10.36
CA ASN A 72 4.17 -14.41 9.95
C ASN A 72 2.69 -14.37 9.50
N TRP A 73 2.33 -13.43 8.64
CA TRP A 73 1.02 -13.38 8.01
C TRP A 73 0.81 -14.65 7.18
N LYS A 74 -0.30 -15.34 7.44
CA LYS A 74 -0.72 -16.55 6.71
C LYS A 74 -1.59 -16.22 5.49
N VAL A 75 -1.99 -14.95 5.39
CA VAL A 75 -2.93 -14.45 4.41
C VAL A 75 -2.38 -13.19 3.77
N GLY A 76 -2.81 -12.95 2.54
CA GLY A 76 -2.49 -11.73 1.82
C GLY A 76 -3.41 -11.57 0.63
N PHE A 77 -3.03 -10.67 -0.26
CA PHE A 77 -3.77 -10.46 -1.49
C PHE A 77 -2.83 -9.99 -2.60
N ARG A 78 -3.28 -10.16 -3.85
CA ARG A 78 -2.59 -9.66 -5.03
C ARG A 78 -3.34 -8.47 -5.58
N TRP A 79 -2.66 -7.32 -5.58
CA TRP A 79 -3.06 -6.18 -6.39
C TRP A 79 -2.71 -6.47 -7.86
N PRO A 80 -3.52 -6.04 -8.85
CA PRO A 80 -3.19 -6.23 -10.26
C PRO A 80 -1.76 -5.77 -10.59
N GLY A 81 -0.94 -6.68 -11.14
CA GLY A 81 0.45 -6.41 -11.49
C GLY A 81 1.46 -6.52 -10.35
N SER A 82 1.05 -6.84 -9.11
CA SER A 82 1.98 -7.07 -7.99
C SER A 82 2.26 -8.56 -7.72
N GLU A 83 3.40 -8.87 -7.09
CA GLU A 83 3.74 -10.24 -6.66
C GLU A 83 2.77 -10.73 -5.57
N GLY A 84 2.35 -9.81 -4.69
CA GLY A 84 1.43 -10.01 -3.58
C GLY A 84 1.85 -9.21 -2.34
N ILE A 85 0.86 -8.82 -1.55
CA ILE A 85 0.98 -8.06 -0.30
C ILE A 85 0.51 -8.97 0.83
N ALA A 86 1.29 -9.04 1.91
CA ALA A 86 0.96 -9.82 3.09
C ALA A 86 0.15 -8.97 4.08
N GLY A 87 -0.88 -9.56 4.69
CA GLY A 87 -1.78 -8.84 5.59
C GLY A 87 -2.87 -8.02 4.88
N ASN A 88 -3.43 -7.06 5.62
CA ASN A 88 -4.53 -6.22 5.17
C ASN A 88 -4.03 -4.93 4.50
N ALA A 89 -4.95 -4.19 3.87
CA ALA A 89 -4.64 -2.87 3.33
C ALA A 89 -5.85 -1.92 3.32
N LEU A 90 -5.56 -0.64 3.25
CA LEU A 90 -6.52 0.43 2.98
C LEU A 90 -6.20 1.04 1.61
N LEU A 91 -7.22 1.20 0.77
CA LEU A 91 -7.14 2.04 -0.41
C LEU A 91 -7.80 3.38 -0.10
N VAL A 92 -7.03 4.44 -0.26
CA VAL A 92 -7.41 5.84 0.01
C VAL A 92 -6.99 6.71 -1.18
N CYS A 93 -7.38 7.98 -1.21
CA CYS A 93 -6.83 8.94 -2.15
C CYS A 93 -5.92 9.95 -1.44
N VAL A 94 -5.18 10.74 -2.20
CA VAL A 94 -4.51 11.95 -1.74
C VAL A 94 -5.04 13.19 -2.44
N ASP A 95 -4.98 14.32 -1.74
CA ASP A 95 -5.28 15.63 -2.30
C ASP A 95 -4.03 16.33 -2.87
N LYS A 96 -4.17 17.58 -3.29
CA LYS A 96 -3.09 18.39 -3.89
C LYS A 96 -1.96 18.79 -2.91
N ASN A 97 -2.16 18.60 -1.61
CA ASN A 97 -1.17 18.85 -0.57
C ASN A 97 -0.56 17.53 -0.05
N ASP A 98 -0.82 16.41 -0.74
CA ASP A 98 -0.44 15.06 -0.33
C ASP A 98 -1.09 14.58 0.99
N ASP A 99 -2.22 15.19 1.38
CA ASP A 99 -3.02 14.75 2.53
C ASP A 99 -3.98 13.62 2.11
N PHE A 100 -4.19 12.62 2.98
CA PHE A 100 -5.15 11.55 2.74
C PHE A 100 -6.59 12.07 2.63
N THR A 101 -7.35 11.51 1.71
CA THR A 101 -8.75 11.85 1.43
C THR A 101 -9.57 10.64 0.99
N ASP A 102 -10.87 10.86 0.81
CA ASP A 102 -11.84 9.84 0.43
C ASP A 102 -11.38 9.04 -0.79
N ALA A 103 -11.37 7.71 -0.66
CA ALA A 103 -11.21 6.83 -1.80
C ALA A 103 -12.28 7.16 -2.86
N LYS A 104 -11.88 7.23 -4.13
CA LYS A 104 -12.81 7.51 -5.24
C LYS A 104 -13.21 6.23 -6.00
N ALA A 105 -12.39 5.19 -5.90
CA ALA A 105 -12.68 3.89 -6.50
C ALA A 105 -13.95 3.23 -5.91
N PRO A 106 -14.84 2.68 -6.76
CA PRO A 106 -15.94 1.84 -6.32
C PRO A 106 -15.43 0.53 -5.69
N ARG A 107 -15.97 0.15 -4.54
CA ARG A 107 -15.63 -1.11 -3.83
C ARG A 107 -15.67 -2.33 -4.76
N ILE A 108 -16.71 -2.42 -5.59
CA ILE A 108 -16.93 -3.53 -6.53
C ILE A 108 -15.83 -3.67 -7.58
N LEU A 109 -15.19 -2.57 -7.98
CA LEU A 109 -14.07 -2.61 -8.91
C LEU A 109 -12.87 -3.27 -8.26
N ILE A 110 -12.58 -2.91 -7.01
CA ILE A 110 -11.48 -3.49 -6.24
C ILE A 110 -11.76 -4.97 -5.97
N GLU A 111 -12.94 -5.30 -5.47
CA GLU A 111 -13.36 -6.67 -5.17
C GLU A 111 -13.20 -7.63 -6.36
N ARG A 112 -13.50 -7.18 -7.58
CA ARG A 112 -13.37 -8.01 -8.79
C ARG A 112 -11.93 -8.24 -9.26
N ASN A 113 -11.01 -7.35 -8.89
CA ASN A 113 -9.63 -7.36 -9.39
C ASN A 113 -8.61 -7.88 -8.35
N ILE A 114 -9.00 -7.93 -7.08
CA ILE A 114 -8.16 -8.50 -6.03
C ILE A 114 -8.26 -10.02 -6.02
N LYS A 115 -7.10 -10.68 -5.87
CA LYS A 115 -7.03 -12.11 -5.60
C LYS A 115 -6.46 -12.35 -4.21
N PHE A 116 -7.26 -12.91 -3.30
CA PHE A 116 -6.76 -13.31 -1.98
C PHE A 116 -5.79 -14.49 -2.09
N LEU A 117 -4.78 -14.48 -1.22
CA LEU A 117 -3.69 -15.43 -1.19
C LEU A 117 -3.66 -16.16 0.15
N ASP A 118 -3.47 -17.47 0.07
CA ASP A 118 -3.09 -18.33 1.19
C ASP A 118 -1.56 -18.44 1.16
N LEU A 119 -0.90 -17.71 2.07
CA LEU A 119 0.56 -17.61 2.10
C LEU A 119 1.23 -18.84 2.74
N GLU A 120 0.47 -19.68 3.45
CA GLU A 120 0.97 -20.97 3.92
C GLU A 120 1.09 -21.95 2.75
N LYS A 121 0.11 -21.94 1.82
CA LYS A 121 0.14 -22.79 0.62
C LYS A 121 0.99 -22.23 -0.50
N THR A 122 0.94 -20.92 -0.71
CA THR A 122 1.64 -20.22 -1.79
C THR A 122 2.37 -19.01 -1.20
N PRO A 123 3.54 -19.23 -0.56
CA PRO A 123 4.29 -18.14 0.03
C PRO A 123 4.74 -17.14 -1.03
N LEU A 124 4.85 -15.87 -0.63
CA LEU A 124 5.47 -14.85 -1.47
C LEU A 124 6.94 -15.22 -1.72
N PRO A 125 7.51 -14.85 -2.89
CA PRO A 125 8.92 -15.09 -3.14
C PRO A 125 9.75 -14.39 -2.06
N PRO A 126 10.88 -14.98 -1.64
CA PRO A 126 11.74 -14.38 -0.64
C PRO A 126 12.17 -12.98 -1.11
N PRO A 127 12.36 -12.02 -0.18
CA PRO A 127 12.87 -10.71 -0.54
C PRO A 127 14.22 -10.86 -1.24
N ALA A 128 14.41 -10.11 -2.32
CA ALA A 128 15.64 -10.07 -3.08
C ALA A 128 16.05 -8.61 -3.24
N PHE A 129 17.33 -8.32 -3.02
CA PHE A 129 17.88 -6.98 -3.18
C PHE A 129 19.14 -7.04 -4.05
N GLY A 130 19.26 -6.05 -4.92
CA GLY A 130 20.45 -5.78 -5.70
C GLY A 130 21.33 -4.76 -5.02
N CYS A 131 22.64 -4.92 -5.12
CA CYS A 131 23.61 -3.99 -4.55
C CYS A 131 24.50 -3.42 -5.63
N ALA A 132 24.82 -2.13 -5.53
CA ALA A 132 25.82 -1.46 -6.34
C ALA A 132 26.63 -0.50 -5.48
N PHE A 133 27.86 -0.23 -5.90
CA PHE A 133 28.70 0.77 -5.27
C PHE A 133 28.49 2.13 -5.94
N ILE A 134 28.31 3.17 -5.13
CA ILE A 134 28.20 4.54 -5.63
C ILE A 134 29.57 5.21 -5.42
N PRO A 135 30.35 5.46 -6.48
CA PRO A 135 31.69 6.02 -6.35
C PRO A 135 31.69 7.49 -5.91
N ASP A 136 30.68 8.25 -6.35
CA ASP A 136 30.42 9.63 -5.94
C ASP A 136 28.91 9.92 -6.02
N LEU A 137 28.46 11.00 -5.37
CA LEU A 137 27.04 11.38 -5.32
C LEU A 137 26.59 12.22 -6.52
N THR A 138 27.27 12.10 -7.67
CA THR A 138 26.79 12.76 -8.90
C THR A 138 25.52 12.06 -9.42
N PRO A 139 24.61 12.80 -10.09
CA PRO A 139 23.42 12.20 -10.69
C PRO A 139 23.75 11.02 -11.62
N GLU A 140 24.83 11.14 -12.39
CA GLU A 140 25.29 10.11 -13.33
C GLU A 140 25.72 8.82 -12.62
N SER A 141 26.52 8.94 -11.54
CA SER A 141 26.95 7.79 -10.74
C SER A 141 25.80 7.12 -9.99
N ILE A 142 24.83 7.90 -9.50
CA ILE A 142 23.63 7.38 -8.84
C ILE A 142 22.80 6.57 -9.84
N GLU A 143 22.61 7.08 -11.06
CA GLU A 143 21.83 6.39 -12.08
C GLU A 143 22.53 5.12 -12.58
N ALA A 144 23.85 5.17 -12.76
CA ALA A 144 24.66 3.98 -13.09
C ALA A 144 24.55 2.91 -11.99
N ALA A 145 24.65 3.31 -10.71
CA ALA A 145 24.52 2.39 -9.59
C ALA A 145 23.10 1.79 -9.47
N ARG A 146 22.05 2.57 -9.77
CA ARG A 146 20.68 2.04 -9.84
C ARG A 146 20.53 0.96 -10.91
N ALA A 147 21.09 1.19 -12.10
CA ALA A 147 21.09 0.22 -13.18
C ALA A 147 21.87 -1.05 -12.81
N GLU A 148 23.04 -0.91 -12.18
CA GLU A 148 23.84 -2.04 -11.70
C GLU A 148 23.12 -2.83 -10.60
N ALA A 149 22.53 -2.16 -9.62
CA ALA A 149 21.74 -2.81 -8.58
C ALA A 149 20.55 -3.55 -9.18
N MET A 150 19.86 -2.97 -10.17
CA MET A 150 18.79 -3.67 -10.89
C MET A 150 19.32 -4.92 -11.61
N HIS A 151 20.47 -4.84 -12.27
CA HIS A 151 21.08 -5.98 -12.94
C HIS A 151 21.48 -7.09 -11.95
N ASP A 152 22.06 -6.75 -10.81
CA ASP A 152 22.39 -7.70 -9.73
C ASP A 152 21.12 -8.37 -9.18
N LEU A 153 20.03 -7.61 -9.00
CA LEU A 153 18.74 -8.14 -8.59
C LEU A 153 18.17 -9.15 -9.60
N LEU A 154 18.16 -8.81 -10.89
CA LEU A 154 17.66 -9.68 -11.97
C LEU A 154 18.46 -10.99 -12.03
N ARG A 155 19.80 -10.90 -11.96
CA ARG A 155 20.70 -12.05 -11.90
C ARG A 155 20.38 -12.97 -10.73
N LYS A 156 20.14 -12.42 -9.53
CA LYS A 156 19.76 -13.19 -8.33
C LYS A 156 18.38 -13.84 -8.46
N ARG A 157 17.47 -13.24 -9.23
CA ARG A 157 16.13 -13.78 -9.53
C ARG A 157 16.12 -14.82 -10.66
N GLY A 158 17.25 -15.01 -11.36
CA GLY A 158 17.36 -15.96 -12.47
C GLY A 158 16.69 -15.47 -13.76
N CYS A 159 16.53 -14.15 -13.92
CA CYS A 159 15.94 -13.49 -15.09
C CYS A 159 17.00 -12.74 -15.91
#